data_AF-A0A7X3QZS9-F1
#
_entry.id   AF-A0A7X3QZS9-F1
#
_cell.length_a   1.000
_cell.length_b   1.000
_cell.length_c   1.000
_cell.angle_alpha   90.00
_cell.angle_beta   90.00
_cell.angle_gamma   90.00
#
_symmetry.space_group_name_H-M   'P 1'
#
loop_
_entity.id
_entity.type
_entity.pdbx_description
1 polymer ?
#
loop_
_entity_poly.entity_id
_entity_poly.type
_entity_poly.pdbx_seq_one_letter_code
_entity_poly.pdbx_strand_id
1 'polypeptide(L)'
;MSDTIEAANKLREVRRTLAHPDAPLRIDLRDYVLPGSAAWQEFVRARRVPGHNVKRKTMIRWLDEVIAKLDGAVLDFENSQQTQPTTPAATLRGSTASRPSPPPDDAALGAQPGTPLRQLTPSGLAHAREFLVRLRESPDAHREPPHDLLFGDDFSRLFSDEVRVEQRTFPTRRDAGAYLSQVLEPLRHRIADHAGVWSWLGMYYLVGTAPPTLSPNNMTFLFEPEEGSAHGSRSEQQRYRHYLWGSWRLFEQSAHHADFLLDQEIYSWDDIAQRVFGSRRVFGSRGVVPLILHLYTEGTRKKRGHVGRPGGLRHLFRVLPQLELTYDVYGMEPDALLEVLPSVFREWATKSA
;
A
#
# COMPACT_ATOMS: atom_id res chain seq x y z
N MET A 1 21.88 10.23 -22.07
CA MET A 1 22.13 11.51 -21.37
C MET A 1 20.86 12.04 -20.70
N SER A 2 19.72 12.10 -21.41
CA SER A 2 18.42 12.42 -20.80
C SER A 2 18.16 11.60 -19.52
N ASP A 3 18.33 10.28 -19.59
CA ASP A 3 18.15 9.37 -18.45
C ASP A 3 19.11 9.65 -17.28
N THR A 4 20.33 10.11 -17.58
CA THR A 4 21.35 10.46 -16.57
C THR A 4 20.95 11.72 -15.81
N ILE A 5 20.43 12.73 -16.52
CA ILE A 5 19.93 13.98 -15.94
C ILE A 5 18.67 13.70 -15.11
N GLU A 6 17.74 12.91 -15.64
CA GLU A 6 16.54 12.48 -14.92
C GLU A 6 16.90 11.71 -13.64
N ALA A 7 17.84 10.76 -13.74
CA ALA A 7 18.35 10.02 -12.59
C ALA A 7 18.94 10.94 -11.52
N ALA A 8 19.80 11.88 -11.90
CA ALA A 8 20.41 12.83 -10.98
C ALA A 8 19.35 13.69 -10.27
N ASN A 9 18.37 14.20 -11.01
CA ASN A 9 17.29 15.00 -10.46
C ASN A 9 16.44 14.21 -9.45
N LYS A 10 16.08 12.97 -9.77
CA LYS A 10 15.31 12.13 -8.84
C LYS A 10 16.11 11.82 -7.56
N LEU A 11 17.39 11.48 -7.67
CA LEU A 11 18.23 11.21 -6.50
C LEU A 11 18.42 12.45 -5.61
N ARG A 12 18.49 13.66 -6.19
CA ARG A 12 18.50 14.92 -5.43
C ARG A 12 17.20 15.17 -4.67
N GLU A 13 16.06 14.88 -5.28
CA GLU A 13 14.75 14.94 -4.63
C GLU A 13 14.70 14.02 -3.41
N VAL A 14 15.08 12.75 -3.57
CA VAL A 14 15.15 11.80 -2.45
C VAL A 14 16.09 12.30 -1.36
N ARG A 15 17.28 12.80 -1.74
CA ARG A 15 18.25 13.35 -0.79
C ARG A 15 17.66 14.52 0.02
N ARG A 16 16.90 15.43 -0.61
CA ARG A 16 16.20 16.52 0.07
C ARG A 16 15.15 16.00 1.05
N THR A 17 14.33 15.04 0.63
CA THR A 17 13.33 14.40 1.51
C THR A 17 13.98 13.76 2.74
N LEU A 18 15.10 13.06 2.55
CA LEU A 18 15.82 12.40 3.65
C LEU A 18 16.55 13.36 4.59
N ALA A 19 16.82 14.59 4.15
CA ALA A 19 17.43 15.63 4.99
C ALA A 19 16.44 16.25 6.00
N HIS A 20 15.13 16.03 5.83
CA HIS A 20 14.13 16.52 6.77
C HIS A 20 14.29 15.84 8.15
N PRO A 21 14.16 16.58 9.28
CA PRO A 21 14.28 16.01 10.62
C PRO A 21 13.39 14.79 10.86
N ASP A 22 12.18 14.82 10.32
CA ASP A 22 11.14 13.79 10.47
C ASP A 22 11.32 12.57 9.54
N ALA A 23 12.32 12.56 8.66
CA ALA A 23 12.57 11.42 7.79
C ALA A 23 12.95 10.17 8.62
N PRO A 24 12.52 8.95 8.23
CA PRO A 24 12.79 7.73 9.00
C PRO A 24 14.28 7.50 9.28
N LEU A 25 14.62 6.93 10.45
CA LEU A 25 16.02 6.65 10.82
C LEU A 25 16.65 5.53 9.99
N ARG A 26 15.83 4.65 9.41
CA ARG A 26 16.25 3.60 8.48
C ARG A 26 15.48 3.70 7.19
N ILE A 27 16.22 3.66 6.10
CA ILE A 27 15.77 3.94 4.76
C ILE A 27 15.89 2.68 3.92
N ASP A 28 14.81 2.34 3.22
CA ASP A 28 14.87 1.50 2.05
C ASP A 28 14.78 2.41 0.82
N LEU A 29 15.79 2.42 -0.04
CA LEU A 29 15.78 3.29 -1.22
C LEU A 29 14.57 3.01 -2.13
N ARG A 30 14.04 1.77 -2.11
CA ARG A 30 12.85 1.37 -2.87
C ARG A 30 11.60 2.17 -2.48
N ASP A 31 11.58 2.75 -1.29
CA ASP A 31 10.46 3.56 -0.82
C ASP A 31 10.43 4.94 -1.51
N TYR A 32 11.51 5.33 -2.18
CA TYR A 32 11.70 6.66 -2.77
C TYR A 32 12.02 6.63 -4.26
N VAL A 33 12.54 5.51 -4.75
CA VAL A 33 12.94 5.32 -6.15
C VAL A 33 12.40 3.98 -6.65
N LEU A 34 11.63 4.03 -7.75
CA LEU A 34 11.05 2.85 -8.36
C LEU A 34 12.16 1.87 -8.82
N PRO A 35 12.16 0.60 -8.39
CA PRO A 35 13.09 -0.40 -8.88
C PRO A 35 13.05 -0.50 -10.41
N GLY A 36 14.22 -0.46 -11.04
CA GLY A 36 14.36 -0.52 -12.50
C GLY A 36 14.37 0.84 -13.22
N SER A 37 13.98 1.93 -12.55
CA SER A 37 14.12 3.29 -13.09
C SER A 37 15.59 3.67 -13.32
N ALA A 38 15.85 4.69 -14.16
CA ALA A 38 17.21 5.20 -14.39
C ALA A 38 17.93 5.57 -13.09
N ALA A 39 17.24 6.27 -12.17
CA ALA A 39 17.75 6.61 -10.84
C ALA A 39 18.14 5.37 -10.01
N TRP A 40 17.30 4.33 -10.04
CA TRP A 40 17.57 3.07 -9.34
C TRP A 40 18.79 2.36 -9.91
N GLN A 41 18.85 2.25 -11.24
CA GLN A 41 19.94 1.59 -11.93
C GLN A 41 21.28 2.29 -11.70
N GLU A 42 21.33 3.61 -11.80
CA GLU A 42 22.55 4.38 -11.54
C GLU A 42 23.02 4.25 -10.09
N PHE A 43 22.09 4.29 -9.13
CA PHE A 43 22.42 4.08 -7.72
C PHE A 43 23.00 2.68 -7.46
N VAL A 44 22.31 1.63 -7.95
CA VAL A 44 22.75 0.24 -7.78
C VAL A 44 24.08 0.00 -8.49
N ARG A 45 24.28 0.55 -9.68
CA ARG A 45 25.53 0.47 -10.43
C ARG A 45 26.69 1.10 -9.66
N ALA A 46 26.47 2.28 -9.08
CA ALA A 46 27.51 2.99 -8.33
C ALA A 46 27.82 2.35 -6.97
N ARG A 47 26.81 1.83 -6.26
CA ARG A 47 26.98 1.30 -4.89
C ARG A 47 27.18 -0.21 -4.82
N ARG A 48 26.85 -0.93 -5.90
CA ARG A 48 26.75 -2.40 -5.94
C ARG A 48 25.79 -2.99 -4.90
N VAL A 49 24.95 -2.17 -4.29
CA VAL A 49 23.92 -2.58 -3.32
C VAL A 49 22.64 -1.78 -3.55
N PRO A 50 21.46 -2.39 -3.33
CA PRO A 50 20.16 -1.76 -3.59
C PRO A 50 19.66 -0.82 -2.48
N GLY A 51 20.37 -0.69 -1.36
CA GLY A 51 20.04 0.30 -0.34
C GLY A 51 18.91 -0.09 0.63
N HIS A 52 18.78 -1.36 1.01
CA HIS A 52 17.76 -1.81 1.97
C HIS A 52 18.15 -1.55 3.42
N ASN A 53 17.22 -0.99 4.20
CA ASN A 53 17.31 -0.84 5.65
C ASN A 53 18.61 -0.15 6.13
N VAL A 54 19.06 0.85 5.37
CA VAL A 54 20.30 1.60 5.60
C VAL A 54 20.02 2.73 6.58
N LYS A 55 20.95 3.02 7.50
CA LYS A 55 20.82 4.19 8.39
C LYS A 55 20.69 5.47 7.56
N ARG A 56 19.78 6.37 7.92
CA ARG A 56 19.51 7.65 7.22
C ARG A 56 20.79 8.41 6.84
N LYS A 57 21.69 8.63 7.80
CA LYS A 57 22.98 9.31 7.57
C LYS A 57 23.85 8.61 6.52
N THR A 58 23.86 7.27 6.52
CA THR A 58 24.61 6.48 5.53
C THR A 58 23.98 6.58 4.15
N MET A 59 22.64 6.54 4.05
CA MET A 59 21.93 6.69 2.79
C MET A 59 22.15 8.07 2.17
N ILE A 60 22.05 9.15 2.96
CA ILE A 60 22.32 10.53 2.49
C ILE A 60 23.73 10.62 1.89
N ARG A 61 24.74 10.09 2.58
CA ARG A 61 26.11 10.06 2.05
C ARG A 61 26.22 9.29 0.74
N TRP A 62 25.56 8.13 0.63
CA TRP A 62 25.54 7.37 -0.62
C TRP A 62 24.88 8.15 -1.75
N LEU A 63 23.78 8.84 -1.49
CA LEU A 63 23.12 9.69 -2.47
C LEU A 63 24.03 10.83 -2.93
N ASP A 64 24.69 11.53 -1.99
CA ASP A 64 25.62 12.61 -2.32
C ASP A 64 26.79 12.11 -3.22
N GLU A 65 27.37 10.94 -2.92
CA GLU A 65 28.43 10.31 -3.73
C GLU A 65 27.95 9.96 -5.16
N VAL A 66 26.74 9.43 -5.30
CA VAL A 66 26.17 9.05 -6.61
C VAL A 66 25.81 10.29 -7.43
N ILE A 67 25.19 11.30 -6.80
CA ILE A 67 24.81 12.56 -7.47
C ILE A 67 26.05 13.25 -8.02
N ALA A 68 27.13 13.36 -7.23
CA ALA A 68 28.38 13.98 -7.68
C ALA A 68 28.98 13.28 -8.91
N LYS A 69 28.89 11.95 -8.97
CA LYS A 69 29.36 11.18 -10.13
C LYS A 69 28.52 11.43 -11.38
N LEU A 70 27.19 11.51 -11.23
CA LEU A 70 26.29 11.80 -12.36
C LEU A 70 26.52 13.22 -12.88
N ASP A 71 26.76 14.18 -12.00
CA ASP A 71 27.02 15.58 -12.37
C ASP A 71 28.33 15.74 -13.16
N GLY A 72 29.38 15.01 -12.76
CA GLY A 72 30.61 14.96 -13.57
C GLY A 72 30.36 14.44 -14.98
N ALA A 73 29.56 13.38 -15.12
CA ALA A 73 29.24 12.81 -16.43
C ALA A 73 28.41 13.75 -17.32
N VAL A 74 27.52 14.56 -16.73
CA VAL A 74 26.75 15.59 -17.46
C VAL A 74 27.67 16.70 -17.94
N LEU A 75 28.55 17.21 -17.07
CA LEU A 75 29.51 18.27 -17.42
C LEU A 75 30.48 17.83 -18.52
N ASP A 76 31.01 16.60 -18.45
CA ASP A 76 31.91 16.07 -19.47
C ASP A 76 31.22 15.99 -20.84
N PHE A 77 29.93 15.66 -20.85
CA PHE A 77 29.13 15.61 -22.07
C PHE A 77 28.86 17.01 -22.65
N GLU A 78 28.49 17.98 -21.81
CA GLU A 78 28.27 19.37 -22.23
C GLU A 78 29.55 19.99 -22.83
N ASN A 79 30.69 19.76 -22.19
CA ASN A 79 32.00 20.19 -22.69
C ASN A 79 32.37 19.52 -24.03
N SER A 80 31.95 18.26 -24.22
CA SER A 80 32.16 17.54 -25.49
C SER A 80 31.26 18.05 -26.62
N GLN A 81 30.10 18.62 -26.31
CA GLN A 81 29.19 19.20 -27.31
C GLN A 81 29.60 20.62 -27.74
N GLN A 82 30.27 21.39 -26.87
CA GLN A 82 30.72 22.75 -27.18
C GLN A 82 31.88 22.84 -28.21
N THR A 83 32.51 21.72 -28.56
CA THR A 83 33.60 21.68 -29.57
C THR A 83 33.13 21.42 -31.00
N GLN A 84 31.81 21.31 -31.25
CA GLN A 84 31.27 21.20 -32.61
C GLN A 84 30.86 22.57 -33.18
N PRO A 85 31.24 22.92 -34.43
CA PRO A 85 30.88 24.19 -35.05
C PRO A 85 29.37 24.25 -35.31
N THR A 86 28.71 25.22 -34.68
CA THR A 86 27.27 25.43 -34.73
C THR A 86 26.86 26.19 -36.01
N THR A 87 25.93 25.61 -36.77
CA THR A 87 25.17 26.29 -37.84
C THR A 87 23.93 26.94 -37.22
N PRO A 88 23.56 28.19 -37.57
CA PRO A 88 22.46 28.88 -36.89
C PRO A 88 21.10 28.52 -37.50
N ALA A 89 20.11 28.25 -36.65
CA ALA A 89 18.71 28.15 -37.07
C ALA A 89 17.73 28.81 -36.08
N ALA A 90 17.04 29.81 -36.64
CA ALA A 90 15.67 30.28 -36.48
C ALA A 90 14.88 30.06 -35.17
N THR A 91 14.48 31.20 -34.61
CA THR A 91 13.49 31.40 -33.54
C THR A 91 12.05 31.28 -34.05
N LEU A 92 11.17 30.57 -33.34
CA LEU A 92 9.72 30.76 -33.42
C LEU A 92 9.05 30.70 -32.03
N ARG A 93 8.14 31.65 -31.81
CA ARG A 93 7.34 31.92 -30.61
C ARG A 93 6.04 31.11 -30.61
N GLY A 94 5.47 30.87 -29.43
CA GLY A 94 4.03 30.56 -29.30
C GLY A 94 3.61 30.14 -27.89
N SER A 95 2.85 30.99 -27.21
CA SER A 95 2.32 30.86 -25.85
C SER A 95 0.83 30.51 -25.88
N THR A 96 0.29 29.79 -24.89
CA THR A 96 -0.71 30.29 -23.90
C THR A 96 -1.36 29.15 -23.10
N ALA A 97 -1.60 29.43 -21.81
CA ALA A 97 -2.21 28.58 -20.81
C ALA A 97 -3.73 28.80 -20.71
N SER A 98 -4.48 27.79 -20.25
CA SER A 98 -5.90 27.89 -19.86
C SER A 98 -6.12 27.45 -18.42
N ARG A 99 -7.10 28.10 -17.77
CA ARG A 99 -7.38 28.15 -16.32
C ARG A 99 -8.59 27.24 -15.98
N PRO A 100 -8.67 26.61 -14.79
CA PRO A 100 -9.76 25.69 -14.44
C PRO A 100 -10.97 26.37 -13.77
N SER A 101 -12.15 25.75 -13.93
CA SER A 101 -13.45 26.13 -13.35
C SER A 101 -13.65 25.61 -11.92
N PRO A 102 -14.51 26.25 -11.10
CA PRO A 102 -14.78 25.84 -9.71
C PRO A 102 -15.86 24.73 -9.59
N PRO A 103 -15.88 23.93 -8.50
CA PRO A 103 -16.87 22.89 -8.26
C PRO A 103 -18.16 23.44 -7.61
N PRO A 104 -19.33 22.81 -7.81
CA PRO A 104 -20.56 23.18 -7.12
C PRO A 104 -20.74 22.45 -5.77
N ASP A 105 -21.46 23.14 -4.89
CA ASP A 105 -21.74 22.86 -3.49
C ASP A 105 -22.49 21.55 -3.19
N ASP A 106 -22.14 20.97 -2.04
CA ASP A 106 -22.81 19.88 -1.33
C ASP A 106 -24.24 20.27 -0.89
N ALA A 107 -25.24 19.59 -1.44
CA ALA A 107 -26.60 19.61 -0.92
C ALA A 107 -27.27 18.23 -0.94
N ALA A 108 -27.54 17.72 0.27
CA ALA A 108 -28.61 16.80 0.66
C ALA A 108 -28.65 15.39 0.00
N LEU A 109 -28.07 14.40 0.70
CA LEU A 109 -28.22 12.96 0.45
C LEU A 109 -29.64 12.49 0.82
N GLY A 110 -30.62 12.72 -0.06
CA GLY A 110 -31.69 11.75 -0.27
C GLY A 110 -31.07 10.44 -0.80
N ALA A 111 -31.64 9.28 -0.49
CA ALA A 111 -31.11 7.97 -0.89
C ALA A 111 -30.88 7.94 -2.43
N GLN A 112 -29.63 8.19 -2.83
CA GLN A 112 -29.21 8.15 -4.23
C GLN A 112 -29.35 6.69 -4.68
N PRO A 113 -29.89 6.42 -5.87
CA PRO A 113 -29.95 5.06 -6.40
C PRO A 113 -28.53 4.49 -6.44
N GLY A 114 -28.34 3.30 -5.88
CA GLY A 114 -27.03 2.65 -5.83
C GLY A 114 -26.38 2.55 -7.21
N THR A 115 -25.06 2.66 -7.24
CA THR A 115 -24.23 2.56 -8.44
C THR A 115 -24.02 1.10 -8.81
N PRO A 116 -24.27 0.69 -10.08
CA PRO A 116 -23.96 -0.67 -10.54
C PRO A 116 -22.51 -1.04 -10.28
N LEU A 117 -22.26 -2.28 -9.88
CA LEU A 117 -20.90 -2.77 -9.61
C LEU A 117 -20.09 -2.80 -10.92
N ARG A 118 -18.96 -2.10 -10.93
CA ARG A 118 -18.01 -2.09 -12.06
C ARG A 118 -16.69 -2.74 -11.64
N GLN A 119 -15.82 -2.90 -12.62
CA GLN A 119 -14.44 -3.35 -12.45
C GLN A 119 -13.51 -2.45 -13.27
N LEU A 120 -12.30 -2.21 -12.78
CA LEU A 120 -11.26 -1.57 -13.56
C LEU A 120 -10.73 -2.51 -14.66
N THR A 121 -10.52 -1.96 -15.85
CA THR A 121 -9.78 -2.62 -16.95
C THR A 121 -8.28 -2.62 -16.61
N PRO A 122 -7.42 -3.36 -17.36
CA PRO A 122 -5.97 -3.23 -17.20
C PRO A 122 -5.48 -1.79 -17.34
N SER A 123 -6.01 -1.03 -18.30
CA SER A 123 -5.74 0.40 -18.47
C SER A 123 -6.22 1.22 -17.27
N GLY A 124 -7.41 0.91 -16.74
CA GLY A 124 -7.93 1.55 -15.54
C GLY A 124 -7.08 1.28 -14.31
N LEU A 125 -6.56 0.07 -14.12
CA LEU A 125 -5.64 -0.25 -13.04
C LEU A 125 -4.34 0.56 -13.15
N ALA A 126 -3.78 0.69 -14.35
CA ALA A 126 -2.60 1.54 -14.57
C ALA A 126 -2.91 3.01 -14.25
N HIS A 127 -4.04 3.54 -14.73
CA HIS A 127 -4.45 4.92 -14.46
C HIS A 127 -4.72 5.18 -12.97
N ALA A 128 -5.32 4.21 -12.26
CA ALA A 128 -5.52 4.27 -10.82
C ALA A 128 -4.19 4.31 -10.05
N ARG A 129 -3.16 3.59 -10.50
CA ARG A 129 -1.82 3.67 -9.91
C ARG A 129 -1.23 5.06 -10.05
N GLU A 130 -1.29 5.63 -11.24
CA GLU A 130 -0.80 6.99 -11.49
C GLU A 130 -1.55 8.01 -10.64
N PHE A 131 -2.87 7.87 -10.53
CA PHE A 131 -3.70 8.70 -9.67
C PHE A 131 -3.25 8.62 -8.20
N LEU A 132 -3.04 7.42 -7.65
CA LEU A 132 -2.56 7.25 -6.27
C LEU A 132 -1.15 7.83 -6.05
N VAL A 133 -0.28 7.77 -7.06
CA VAL A 133 1.04 8.44 -7.01
C VAL A 133 0.86 9.96 -6.93
N ARG A 134 0.02 10.54 -7.80
CA ARG A 134 -0.27 12.00 -7.78
C ARG A 134 -0.91 12.44 -6.47
N LEU A 135 -1.89 11.68 -5.97
CA LEU A 135 -2.54 11.96 -4.68
C LEU A 135 -1.53 11.90 -3.52
N ARG A 136 -0.52 11.03 -3.58
CA ARG A 136 0.55 11.02 -2.56
C ARG A 136 1.45 12.25 -2.66
N GLU A 137 1.82 12.66 -3.87
CA GLU A 137 2.68 13.80 -4.11
C GLU A 137 1.98 15.14 -3.80
N SER A 138 0.65 15.19 -3.94
CA SER A 138 -0.16 16.37 -3.69
C SER A 138 -1.54 15.99 -3.14
N PRO A 139 -1.64 15.63 -1.83
CA PRO A 139 -2.89 15.16 -1.21
C PRO A 139 -4.06 16.14 -1.33
N ASP A 140 -3.78 17.45 -1.28
CA ASP A 140 -4.82 18.47 -1.35
C ASP A 140 -5.29 18.76 -2.78
N ALA A 141 -4.48 18.45 -3.80
CA ALA A 141 -4.80 18.75 -5.20
C ALA A 141 -5.65 17.67 -5.89
N HIS A 142 -5.66 16.45 -5.36
CA HIS A 142 -6.22 15.27 -6.05
C HIS A 142 -7.05 14.38 -5.12
N ARG A 143 -7.92 14.98 -4.29
CA ARG A 143 -8.69 14.27 -3.26
C ARG A 143 -9.62 13.18 -3.80
N GLU A 144 -10.07 13.29 -5.04
CA GLU A 144 -11.03 12.37 -5.64
C GLU A 144 -10.47 11.70 -6.88
N PRO A 145 -10.74 10.38 -7.09
CA PRO A 145 -10.43 9.72 -8.33
C PRO A 145 -11.12 10.40 -9.52
N PRO A 146 -10.47 10.46 -10.70
CA PRO A 146 -11.11 10.94 -11.91
C PRO A 146 -12.41 10.20 -12.22
N HIS A 147 -13.46 10.91 -12.63
CA HIS A 147 -14.77 10.31 -12.89
C HIS A 147 -14.71 9.26 -14.02
N ASP A 148 -13.93 9.52 -15.06
CA ASP A 148 -13.66 8.61 -16.17
C ASP A 148 -12.97 7.31 -15.72
N LEU A 149 -12.11 7.35 -14.70
CA LEU A 149 -11.52 6.14 -14.11
C LEU A 149 -12.60 5.20 -13.55
N LEU A 150 -13.64 5.75 -12.92
CA LEU A 150 -14.69 4.97 -12.28
C LEU A 150 -15.82 4.58 -13.22
N PHE A 151 -16.12 5.41 -14.22
CA PHE A 151 -17.35 5.28 -15.03
C PHE A 151 -17.12 5.31 -16.54
N GLY A 152 -15.94 5.72 -17.00
CA GLY A 152 -15.58 5.70 -18.42
C GLY A 152 -15.29 4.28 -18.90
N ASP A 153 -15.72 3.97 -20.12
CA ASP A 153 -15.61 2.62 -20.69
C ASP A 153 -14.17 2.21 -21.03
N ASP A 154 -13.26 3.19 -21.17
CA ASP A 154 -11.83 2.96 -21.40
C ASP A 154 -11.13 2.38 -20.16
N PHE A 155 -11.56 2.81 -18.97
CA PHE A 155 -10.89 2.50 -17.70
C PHE A 155 -11.71 1.58 -16.78
N SER A 156 -13.02 1.52 -16.98
CA SER A 156 -13.93 0.70 -16.19
C SER A 156 -14.95 0.03 -17.08
N ARG A 157 -15.43 -1.15 -16.67
CA ARG A 157 -16.56 -1.80 -17.34
C ARG A 157 -17.55 -2.33 -16.32
N LEU A 158 -18.80 -2.43 -16.73
CA LEU A 158 -19.84 -3.06 -15.91
C LEU A 158 -19.43 -4.48 -15.53
N PHE A 159 -19.52 -4.82 -14.24
CA PHE A 159 -19.32 -6.17 -13.73
C PHE A 159 -20.66 -6.84 -13.44
N SER A 160 -21.59 -6.08 -12.84
CA SER A 160 -22.97 -6.51 -12.57
C SER A 160 -23.88 -5.28 -12.47
N ASP A 161 -25.03 -5.36 -13.11
CA ASP A 161 -26.16 -4.41 -13.01
C ASP A 161 -27.12 -4.73 -11.86
N GLU A 162 -27.21 -6.02 -11.49
CA GLU A 162 -28.01 -6.53 -10.37
C GLU A 162 -27.47 -6.08 -9.01
N VAL A 163 -26.14 -6.06 -8.84
CA VAL A 163 -25.50 -5.60 -7.59
C VAL A 163 -25.22 -4.11 -7.67
N ARG A 164 -25.75 -3.37 -6.70
CA ARG A 164 -25.58 -1.91 -6.59
C ARG A 164 -24.96 -1.53 -5.26
N VAL A 165 -23.99 -0.63 -5.31
CA VAL A 165 -23.28 -0.09 -4.15
C VAL A 165 -23.61 1.38 -3.94
N GLU A 166 -23.83 1.77 -2.69
CA GLU A 166 -24.08 3.15 -2.26
C GLU A 166 -22.77 3.89 -1.93
N GLN A 167 -22.67 5.17 -2.30
CA GLN A 167 -21.55 6.02 -1.87
C GLN A 167 -21.69 6.32 -0.37
N ARG A 168 -20.71 5.91 0.44
CA ARG A 168 -20.67 6.18 1.89
C ARG A 168 -19.26 6.09 2.46
N THR A 169 -19.10 6.55 3.70
CA THR A 169 -17.87 6.38 4.48
C THR A 169 -18.00 5.20 5.44
N PHE A 170 -16.87 4.58 5.78
CA PHE A 170 -16.80 3.48 6.74
C PHE A 170 -15.94 3.88 7.94
N PRO A 171 -16.56 4.11 9.12
CA PRO A 171 -15.80 4.43 10.32
C PRO A 171 -14.84 3.30 10.70
N THR A 172 -15.28 2.05 10.60
CA THR A 172 -14.49 0.86 10.97
C THR A 172 -14.39 -0.17 9.85
N ARG A 173 -13.45 -1.10 10.00
CA ARG A 173 -13.39 -2.28 9.13
C ARG A 173 -14.64 -3.14 9.24
N ARG A 174 -15.25 -3.22 10.42
CA ARG A 174 -16.51 -3.93 10.64
C ARG A 174 -17.62 -3.36 9.78
N ASP A 175 -17.76 -2.04 9.76
CA ASP A 175 -18.81 -1.36 8.97
C ASP A 175 -18.64 -1.68 7.48
N ALA A 176 -17.41 -1.58 6.96
CA ALA A 176 -17.11 -1.94 5.58
C ALA A 176 -17.34 -3.42 5.30
N GLY A 177 -16.86 -4.31 6.18
CA GLY A 177 -16.96 -5.75 6.02
C GLY A 177 -18.41 -6.23 6.02
N ALA A 178 -19.22 -5.77 6.97
CA ALA A 178 -20.63 -6.11 7.09
C ALA A 178 -21.44 -5.65 5.88
N TYR A 179 -21.26 -4.39 5.48
CA TYR A 179 -21.96 -3.84 4.33
C TYR A 179 -21.57 -4.54 3.01
N LEU A 180 -20.28 -4.74 2.76
CA LEU A 180 -19.82 -5.41 1.54
C LEU A 180 -20.18 -6.90 1.52
N SER A 181 -20.19 -7.56 2.68
CA SER A 181 -20.67 -8.95 2.83
C SER A 181 -22.11 -9.07 2.36
N GLN A 182 -22.98 -8.18 2.83
CA GLN A 182 -24.38 -8.16 2.46
C GLN A 182 -24.59 -7.83 0.98
N VAL A 183 -24.00 -6.74 0.48
CA VAL A 183 -24.27 -6.24 -0.89
C VAL A 183 -23.66 -7.16 -1.95
N LEU A 184 -22.50 -7.75 -1.68
CA LEU A 184 -21.77 -8.57 -2.65
C LEU A 184 -22.11 -10.06 -2.55
N GLU A 185 -23.00 -10.47 -1.65
CA GLU A 185 -23.38 -11.87 -1.44
C GLU A 185 -23.72 -12.62 -2.74
N PRO A 186 -24.53 -12.08 -3.67
CA PRO A 186 -24.88 -12.78 -4.91
C PRO A 186 -23.67 -13.11 -5.80
N LEU A 187 -22.57 -12.38 -5.64
CA LEU A 187 -21.37 -12.49 -6.45
C LEU A 187 -20.15 -13.04 -5.68
N ARG A 188 -20.32 -13.40 -4.40
CA ARG A 188 -19.27 -13.80 -3.45
C ARG A 188 -18.15 -14.65 -4.08
N HIS A 189 -18.51 -15.74 -4.75
CA HIS A 189 -17.53 -16.67 -5.34
C HIS A 189 -16.81 -16.09 -6.56
N ARG A 190 -17.45 -15.18 -7.30
CA ARG A 190 -16.90 -14.56 -8.51
C ARG A 190 -15.95 -13.41 -8.21
N ILE A 191 -16.13 -12.75 -7.07
CA ILE A 191 -15.38 -11.55 -6.71
C ILE A 191 -14.22 -11.82 -5.75
N ALA A 192 -14.17 -12.98 -5.07
CA ALA A 192 -13.26 -13.22 -3.96
C ALA A 192 -11.80 -12.84 -4.25
N ASP A 193 -11.31 -13.12 -5.47
CA ASP A 193 -9.95 -12.77 -5.91
C ASP A 193 -9.92 -11.81 -7.11
N HIS A 194 -11.03 -11.10 -7.37
CA HIS A 194 -11.18 -10.30 -8.59
C HIS A 194 -10.57 -8.89 -8.46
N ALA A 195 -9.31 -8.76 -8.90
CA ALA A 195 -8.52 -7.53 -8.84
C ALA A 195 -9.23 -6.27 -9.34
N GLY A 196 -9.86 -6.33 -10.51
CA GLY A 196 -10.54 -5.18 -11.10
C GLY A 196 -11.72 -4.67 -10.27
N VAL A 197 -12.45 -5.57 -9.60
CA VAL A 197 -13.62 -5.23 -8.77
C VAL A 197 -13.16 -4.58 -7.48
N TRP A 198 -12.21 -5.21 -6.78
CA TRP A 198 -11.70 -4.66 -5.53
C TRP A 198 -10.98 -3.34 -5.71
N SER A 199 -10.19 -3.19 -6.77
CA SER A 199 -9.55 -1.92 -7.10
C SER A 199 -10.56 -0.84 -7.47
N TRP A 200 -11.63 -1.19 -8.20
CA TRP A 200 -12.71 -0.25 -8.49
C TRP A 200 -13.42 0.19 -7.21
N LEU A 201 -13.78 -0.74 -6.32
CA LEU A 201 -14.36 -0.43 -5.01
C LEU A 201 -13.42 0.43 -4.17
N GLY A 202 -12.12 0.14 -4.18
CA GLY A 202 -11.09 0.90 -3.49
C GLY A 202 -11.03 2.35 -3.96
N MET A 203 -11.13 2.60 -5.28
CA MET A 203 -11.23 3.95 -5.83
C MET A 203 -12.59 4.59 -5.50
N TYR A 204 -13.70 3.86 -5.70
CA TYR A 204 -15.06 4.36 -5.47
C TYR A 204 -15.25 4.87 -4.04
N TYR A 205 -14.78 4.13 -3.03
CA TYR A 205 -14.86 4.51 -1.62
C TYR A 205 -13.66 5.34 -1.10
N LEU A 206 -12.74 5.75 -1.98
CA LEU A 206 -11.73 6.73 -1.61
C LEU A 206 -12.36 8.12 -1.42
N VAL A 207 -13.39 8.42 -2.22
CA VAL A 207 -14.12 9.70 -2.21
C VAL A 207 -14.76 9.94 -0.83
N GLY A 208 -14.57 11.15 -0.29
CA GLY A 208 -15.15 11.57 0.98
C GLY A 208 -14.39 11.13 2.23
N THR A 209 -13.20 10.52 2.07
CA THR A 209 -12.34 10.17 3.20
C THR A 209 -11.18 11.15 3.28
N ALA A 210 -10.82 11.59 4.50
CA ALA A 210 -9.58 12.32 4.67
C ALA A 210 -8.45 11.42 4.14
N PRO A 211 -7.62 11.89 3.19
CA PRO A 211 -6.63 11.03 2.57
C PRO A 211 -5.77 10.44 3.68
N PRO A 212 -5.82 9.10 3.90
CA PRO A 212 -4.93 8.52 4.89
C PRO A 212 -3.52 8.86 4.46
N THR A 213 -2.58 9.00 5.39
CA THR A 213 -1.17 9.21 5.05
C THR A 213 -0.73 8.06 4.14
N LEU A 214 -0.74 8.31 2.82
CA LEU A 214 -0.48 7.32 1.79
C LEU A 214 1.02 7.04 1.80
N SER A 215 1.46 6.14 2.68
CA SER A 215 2.84 5.69 2.67
C SER A 215 3.20 5.15 1.27
N PRO A 216 4.45 5.33 0.79
CA PRO A 216 4.91 4.83 -0.51
C PRO A 216 4.62 3.34 -0.74
N ASN A 217 4.57 2.57 0.35
CA ASN A 217 4.31 1.13 0.33
C ASN A 217 2.84 0.74 0.54
N ASN A 218 1.94 1.72 0.64
CA ASN A 218 0.52 1.54 0.95
C ASN A 218 -0.35 1.82 -0.30
N MET A 219 -0.20 0.97 -1.31
CA MET A 219 -1.14 0.87 -2.45
C MET A 219 -2.42 0.14 -2.04
N THR A 220 -2.92 0.45 -0.85
CA THR A 220 -3.91 -0.30 -0.07
C THR A 220 -5.34 -0.19 -0.63
N PHE A 221 -5.50 0.58 -1.70
CA PHE A 221 -6.74 0.77 -2.43
C PHE A 221 -6.75 0.04 -3.79
N LEU A 222 -5.62 -0.54 -4.19
CA LEU A 222 -5.55 -1.40 -5.37
C LEU A 222 -5.32 -2.84 -4.96
N PHE A 223 -6.04 -3.71 -5.66
CA PHE A 223 -5.91 -5.14 -5.54
C PHE A 223 -5.13 -5.62 -6.76
N GLU A 224 -3.88 -6.03 -6.56
CA GLU A 224 -3.04 -6.45 -7.68
C GLU A 224 -3.40 -7.87 -8.15
N PRO A 225 -3.51 -8.10 -9.47
CA PRO A 225 -3.62 -9.45 -10.01
C PRO A 225 -2.34 -10.24 -9.75
N GLU A 226 -2.48 -11.56 -9.63
CA GLU A 226 -1.36 -12.48 -9.41
C GLU A 226 -0.47 -12.57 -10.66
N GLU A 227 -1.10 -12.56 -11.83
CA GLU A 227 -0.45 -12.54 -13.14
C GLU A 227 -0.04 -11.11 -13.51
N GLY A 228 1.25 -10.90 -13.79
CA GLY A 228 1.81 -9.60 -14.21
C GLY A 228 2.65 -8.87 -13.15
N SER A 229 2.69 -9.39 -11.92
CA SER A 229 3.68 -8.95 -10.94
C SER A 229 5.03 -9.58 -11.27
N ALA A 230 5.97 -8.80 -11.80
CA ALA A 230 7.39 -9.19 -11.87
C ALA A 230 8.00 -9.53 -10.49
N HIS A 231 7.22 -9.38 -9.42
CA HIS A 231 7.61 -9.52 -8.03
C HIS A 231 6.84 -10.60 -7.26
N GLY A 232 6.08 -11.50 -7.91
CA GLY A 232 5.49 -12.75 -7.40
C GLY A 232 4.93 -12.75 -5.96
N SER A 233 5.79 -12.71 -4.95
CA SER A 233 5.42 -12.67 -3.53
C SER A 233 4.92 -11.31 -3.00
N ARG A 234 5.29 -10.19 -3.64
CA ARG A 234 4.87 -8.85 -3.18
C ARG A 234 3.42 -8.52 -3.55
N SER A 235 2.94 -8.95 -4.71
CA SER A 235 1.56 -8.72 -5.14
C SER A 235 0.57 -9.46 -4.26
N GLU A 236 0.89 -10.69 -3.86
CA GLU A 236 0.08 -11.44 -2.89
C GLU A 236 -0.01 -10.70 -1.56
N GLN A 237 1.09 -10.23 -0.98
CA GLN A 237 1.06 -9.51 0.30
C GLN A 237 0.28 -8.19 0.21
N GLN A 238 0.32 -7.52 -0.93
CA GLN A 238 -0.46 -6.29 -1.16
C GLN A 238 -1.96 -6.58 -1.22
N ARG A 239 -2.37 -7.74 -1.75
CA ARG A 239 -3.76 -8.20 -1.76
C ARG A 239 -4.39 -8.15 -0.36
N TYR A 240 -3.73 -8.78 0.61
CA TYR A 240 -4.23 -8.86 1.98
C TYR A 240 -4.25 -7.51 2.68
N ARG A 241 -3.41 -6.58 2.23
CA ARG A 241 -3.43 -5.22 2.74
C ARG A 241 -4.58 -4.41 2.17
N HIS A 242 -5.25 -4.79 1.08
CA HIS A 242 -6.34 -3.98 0.54
C HIS A 242 -7.43 -3.70 1.59
N TYR A 243 -7.74 -2.43 1.87
CA TYR A 243 -8.59 -2.05 3.02
C TYR A 243 -9.97 -2.70 2.99
N LEU A 244 -10.67 -2.62 1.86
CA LEU A 244 -12.03 -3.18 1.74
C LEU A 244 -12.01 -4.70 1.65
N TRP A 245 -11.20 -5.27 0.75
CA TRP A 245 -11.06 -6.73 0.62
C TRP A 245 -10.67 -7.39 1.94
N GLY A 246 -9.64 -6.89 2.62
CA GLY A 246 -9.18 -7.45 3.89
C GLY A 246 -10.25 -7.36 4.96
N SER A 247 -10.98 -6.24 5.03
CA SER A 247 -12.10 -6.06 5.97
C SER A 247 -13.27 -7.01 5.67
N TRP A 248 -13.69 -7.10 4.41
CA TRP A 248 -14.71 -8.04 3.95
C TRP A 248 -14.31 -9.48 4.25
N ARG A 249 -13.11 -9.88 3.84
CA ARG A 249 -12.65 -11.25 4.01
C ARG A 249 -12.47 -11.62 5.48
N LEU A 250 -11.95 -10.70 6.30
CA LEU A 250 -11.83 -10.92 7.74
C LEU A 250 -13.22 -11.05 8.38
N PHE A 251 -14.17 -10.17 8.03
CA PHE A 251 -15.55 -10.22 8.51
C PHE A 251 -16.21 -11.57 8.18
N GLU A 252 -16.06 -12.04 6.94
CA GLU A 252 -16.56 -13.34 6.47
C GLU A 252 -15.97 -14.54 7.21
N GLN A 253 -14.71 -14.45 7.61
CA GLN A 253 -14.00 -15.55 8.26
C GLN A 253 -14.18 -15.57 9.79
N SER A 254 -14.68 -14.49 10.38
CA SER A 254 -14.65 -14.29 11.82
C SER A 254 -16.02 -14.56 12.43
N ALA A 255 -16.13 -15.62 13.24
CA ALA A 255 -17.32 -15.82 14.07
C ALA A 255 -17.41 -14.72 15.16
N HIS A 256 -16.36 -14.52 15.97
CA HIS A 256 -16.26 -13.44 16.96
C HIS A 256 -14.79 -13.05 17.33
N HIS A 257 -13.79 -13.76 16.80
CA HIS A 257 -12.42 -13.65 17.33
C HIS A 257 -11.61 -12.48 16.78
N ALA A 258 -12.07 -11.82 15.72
CA ALA A 258 -11.33 -10.72 15.08
C ALA A 258 -11.86 -9.33 15.48
N ASP A 259 -12.66 -9.23 16.54
CA ASP A 259 -13.32 -7.97 16.93
C ASP A 259 -12.33 -6.82 17.10
N PHE A 260 -11.19 -7.08 17.76
CA PHE A 260 -10.10 -6.12 17.88
C PHE A 260 -9.68 -5.52 16.53
N LEU A 261 -9.53 -6.36 15.49
CA LEU A 261 -9.11 -5.91 14.15
C LEU A 261 -10.25 -5.23 13.39
N LEU A 262 -11.48 -5.74 13.52
CA LEU A 262 -12.65 -5.23 12.85
C LEU A 262 -13.09 -3.86 13.40
N ASP A 263 -12.88 -3.61 14.69
CA ASP A 263 -13.28 -2.34 15.35
C ASP A 263 -12.27 -1.20 15.16
N GLN A 264 -11.14 -1.47 14.49
CA GLN A 264 -10.20 -0.42 14.13
C GLN A 264 -10.74 0.44 12.98
N GLU A 265 -10.33 1.72 12.95
CA GLU A 265 -10.57 2.61 11.82
C GLU A 265 -10.08 1.96 10.53
N ILE A 266 -10.89 2.02 9.47
CA ILE A 266 -10.63 1.27 8.24
C ILE A 266 -9.23 1.54 7.65
N TYR A 267 -8.74 2.78 7.74
CA TYR A 267 -7.45 3.20 7.20
C TYR A 267 -6.26 3.03 8.16
N SER A 268 -6.51 2.64 9.41
CA SER A 268 -5.46 2.55 10.44
C SER A 268 -4.63 1.27 10.28
N TRP A 269 -3.30 1.39 10.29
CA TRP A 269 -2.38 0.23 10.21
C TRP A 269 -1.52 0.12 11.45
N ASP A 270 -2.03 -0.55 12.47
CA ASP A 270 -1.23 -0.82 13.66
C ASP A 270 -0.31 -2.04 13.51
N ASP A 271 0.57 -2.25 14.48
CA ASP A 271 1.55 -3.35 14.44
C ASP A 271 0.90 -4.74 14.31
N ILE A 272 -0.30 -4.97 14.87
CA ILE A 272 -0.99 -6.25 14.78
C ILE A 272 -1.62 -6.39 13.39
N ALA A 273 -2.37 -5.38 12.94
CA ALA A 273 -2.98 -5.36 11.61
C ALA A 273 -1.93 -5.55 10.51
N GLN A 274 -0.82 -4.80 10.55
CA GLN A 274 0.27 -4.90 9.58
C GLN A 274 0.83 -6.32 9.46
N ARG A 275 0.83 -7.08 10.55
CA ARG A 275 1.37 -8.44 10.62
C ARG A 275 0.35 -9.48 10.15
N VAL A 276 -0.90 -9.33 10.54
CA VAL A 276 -2.01 -10.20 10.12
C VAL A 276 -2.24 -10.06 8.62
N PHE A 277 -2.57 -8.85 8.15
CA PHE A 277 -2.81 -8.58 6.73
C PHE A 277 -1.52 -8.52 5.90
N GLY A 278 -0.34 -8.57 6.53
CA GLY A 278 0.94 -8.60 5.82
C GLY A 278 1.36 -10.00 5.35
N SER A 279 0.63 -11.04 5.74
CA SER A 279 0.99 -12.43 5.43
C SER A 279 -0.25 -13.25 5.10
N ARG A 280 -0.31 -13.79 3.87
CA ARG A 280 -1.34 -14.73 3.42
C ARG A 280 -1.52 -15.89 4.39
N ARG A 281 -0.41 -16.47 4.85
CA ARG A 281 -0.42 -17.64 5.73
C ARG A 281 -0.99 -17.31 7.09
N VAL A 282 -0.63 -16.15 7.65
CA VAL A 282 -1.18 -15.69 8.93
C VAL A 282 -2.64 -15.33 8.78
N PHE A 283 -2.98 -14.48 7.80
CA PHE A 283 -4.34 -14.02 7.56
C PHE A 283 -5.32 -15.18 7.36
N GLY A 284 -4.94 -16.20 6.58
CA GLY A 284 -5.77 -17.37 6.31
C GLY A 284 -5.73 -18.45 7.40
N SER A 285 -4.95 -18.27 8.46
CA SER A 285 -4.80 -19.30 9.50
C SER A 285 -5.93 -19.27 10.51
N ARG A 286 -6.48 -20.45 10.79
CA ARG A 286 -7.50 -20.65 11.81
C ARG A 286 -6.97 -20.43 13.23
N GLY A 287 -5.72 -20.78 13.50
CA GLY A 287 -5.12 -20.70 14.84
C GLY A 287 -4.32 -19.43 15.11
N VAL A 288 -3.54 -18.96 14.13
CA VAL A 288 -2.53 -17.92 14.37
C VAL A 288 -3.17 -16.56 14.67
N VAL A 289 -4.23 -16.17 13.96
CA VAL A 289 -4.90 -14.88 14.23
C VAL A 289 -5.55 -14.86 15.62
N PRO A 290 -6.38 -15.84 16.01
CA PRO A 290 -6.92 -15.85 17.37
C PRO A 290 -5.84 -15.92 18.45
N LEU A 291 -4.74 -16.65 18.22
CA LEU A 291 -3.61 -16.71 19.14
C LEU A 291 -2.94 -15.33 19.32
N ILE A 292 -2.68 -14.60 18.22
CA ILE A 292 -2.13 -13.25 18.28
C ILE A 292 -3.03 -12.34 19.13
N LEU A 293 -4.33 -12.41 18.91
CA LEU A 293 -5.30 -11.59 19.62
C LEU A 293 -5.37 -11.97 21.10
N HIS A 294 -5.41 -13.27 21.41
CA HIS A 294 -5.35 -13.78 22.78
C HIS A 294 -4.09 -13.31 23.54
N LEU A 295 -2.91 -13.41 22.91
CA LEU A 295 -1.64 -13.07 23.56
C LEU A 295 -1.46 -11.56 23.74
N TYR A 296 -1.90 -10.73 22.80
CA TYR A 296 -1.48 -9.34 22.72
C TYR A 296 -2.60 -8.30 22.86
N THR A 297 -3.85 -8.74 23.02
CA THR A 297 -4.99 -7.84 23.21
C THR A 297 -5.75 -8.16 24.50
N GLU A 298 -6.49 -7.17 24.96
CA GLU A 298 -7.38 -7.22 26.11
C GLU A 298 -8.62 -6.41 25.74
N GLY A 299 -9.70 -7.11 25.34
CA GLY A 299 -10.83 -6.50 24.65
C GLY A 299 -10.37 -5.78 23.37
N THR A 300 -10.68 -4.48 23.27
CA THR A 300 -10.31 -3.63 22.11
C THR A 300 -8.92 -2.97 22.27
N ARG A 301 -8.17 -3.27 23.33
CA ARG A 301 -6.88 -2.63 23.63
C ARG A 301 -5.71 -3.58 23.42
N LYS A 302 -4.54 -3.01 23.08
CA LYS A 302 -3.27 -3.75 22.99
C LYS A 302 -2.58 -3.81 24.34
N LYS A 303 -2.07 -4.98 24.73
CA LYS A 303 -1.25 -5.16 25.93
C LYS A 303 0.04 -4.34 25.83
N ARG A 304 0.45 -3.71 26.95
CA ARG A 304 1.64 -2.84 26.98
C ARG A 304 2.91 -3.64 26.67
N GLY A 305 3.70 -3.14 25.73
CA GLY A 305 4.97 -3.76 25.33
C GLY A 305 4.84 -4.98 24.41
N HIS A 306 3.63 -5.24 23.86
CA HIS A 306 3.36 -6.38 22.97
C HIS A 306 4.33 -6.51 21.80
N VAL A 307 5.00 -5.45 21.34
CA VAL A 307 5.93 -5.53 20.21
C VAL A 307 7.36 -5.88 20.61
N GLY A 308 7.88 -5.27 21.69
CA GLY A 308 9.32 -5.16 21.94
C GLY A 308 9.88 -6.01 23.08
N ARG A 309 9.01 -6.64 23.88
CA ARG A 309 9.43 -7.50 25.01
C ARG A 309 9.66 -8.95 24.57
N PRO A 310 10.41 -9.76 25.34
CA PRO A 310 10.46 -11.20 25.15
C PRO A 310 9.07 -11.82 25.07
N GLY A 311 8.85 -12.70 24.10
CA GLY A 311 7.54 -13.28 23.83
C GLY A 311 6.53 -12.33 23.17
N GLY A 312 6.93 -11.10 22.83
CA GLY A 312 6.10 -10.16 22.09
C GLY A 312 5.90 -10.56 20.62
N LEU A 313 5.05 -9.82 19.92
CA LEU A 313 4.65 -10.01 18.52
C LEU A 313 5.84 -10.17 17.58
N ARG A 314 6.91 -9.37 17.71
CA ARG A 314 8.12 -9.55 16.88
C ARG A 314 8.83 -10.88 17.15
N HIS A 315 8.78 -11.36 18.39
CA HIS A 315 9.35 -12.66 18.75
C HIS A 315 8.51 -13.78 18.18
N LEU A 316 7.17 -13.70 18.28
CA LEU A 316 6.25 -14.68 17.71
C LEU A 316 6.51 -14.87 16.20
N PHE A 317 6.57 -13.78 15.45
CA PHE A 317 6.81 -13.84 14.00
C PHE A 317 8.22 -14.33 13.61
N ARG A 318 9.18 -14.38 14.55
CA ARG A 318 10.46 -15.06 14.33
C ARG A 318 10.40 -16.55 14.64
N VAL A 319 9.48 -16.97 15.51
CA VAL A 319 9.33 -18.35 15.98
C VAL A 319 8.43 -19.15 15.05
N LEU A 320 7.35 -18.57 14.50
CA LEU A 320 6.42 -19.29 13.61
C LEU A 320 7.15 -20.02 12.46
N PRO A 321 8.08 -19.39 11.70
CA PRO A 321 8.78 -20.10 10.63
C PRO A 321 9.69 -21.23 11.11
N GLN A 322 10.12 -21.22 12.37
CA GLN A 322 10.91 -22.31 12.95
C GLN A 322 10.01 -23.50 13.30
N LEU A 323 8.82 -23.22 13.84
CA LEU A 323 7.82 -24.25 14.13
C LEU A 323 7.27 -24.91 12.87
N GLU A 324 7.19 -24.18 11.75
CA GLU A 324 6.80 -24.71 10.44
C GLU A 324 7.68 -25.86 9.94
N LEU A 325 8.91 -26.02 10.47
CA LEU A 325 9.80 -27.13 10.12
C LEU A 325 9.35 -28.46 10.73
N THR A 326 8.42 -28.44 11.69
CA THR A 326 8.00 -29.62 12.46
C THR A 326 6.49 -29.76 12.56
N TYR A 327 5.75 -28.65 12.57
CA TYR A 327 4.30 -28.61 12.77
C TYR A 327 3.59 -27.92 11.61
N ASP A 328 2.33 -28.30 11.35
CA ASP A 328 1.43 -27.53 10.49
C ASP A 328 0.87 -26.32 11.27
N VAL A 329 1.72 -25.32 11.48
CA VAL A 329 1.42 -24.12 12.27
C VAL A 329 0.13 -23.42 11.83
N TYR A 330 -0.17 -23.41 10.52
CA TYR A 330 -1.30 -22.63 10.01
C TYR A 330 -2.64 -23.39 10.05
N GLY A 331 -2.60 -24.72 10.15
CA GLY A 331 -3.77 -25.59 10.34
C GLY A 331 -4.11 -25.90 11.80
N MET A 332 -3.20 -25.64 12.74
CA MET A 332 -3.43 -25.89 14.17
C MET A 332 -4.44 -24.93 14.81
N GLU A 333 -5.14 -25.40 15.84
CA GLU A 333 -5.99 -24.58 16.71
C GLU A 333 -5.15 -23.67 17.63
N PRO A 334 -5.71 -22.54 18.13
CA PRO A 334 -4.98 -21.59 18.96
C PRO A 334 -4.34 -22.21 20.21
N ASP A 335 -5.05 -23.10 20.91
CA ASP A 335 -4.55 -23.72 22.14
C ASP A 335 -3.39 -24.68 21.87
N ALA A 336 -3.50 -25.50 20.82
CA ALA A 336 -2.42 -26.40 20.39
C ALA A 336 -1.17 -25.61 19.96
N LEU A 337 -1.36 -24.46 19.29
CA LEU A 337 -0.24 -23.57 18.98
C LEU A 337 0.42 -23.01 20.24
N LEU A 338 -0.37 -22.62 21.24
CA LEU A 338 0.16 -22.11 22.50
C LEU A 338 0.99 -23.15 23.26
N GLU A 339 0.63 -24.43 23.16
CA GLU A 339 1.36 -25.55 23.79
C GLU A 339 2.75 -25.77 23.19
N VAL A 340 2.88 -25.68 21.85
CA VAL A 340 4.16 -25.87 21.14
C VAL A 340 5.05 -24.62 21.13
N LEU A 341 4.48 -23.46 21.49
CA LEU A 341 5.25 -22.23 21.60
C LEU A 341 6.25 -22.29 22.77
N PRO A 342 7.42 -21.64 22.66
CA PRO A 342 8.35 -21.48 23.76
C PRO A 342 7.68 -20.91 25.03
N SER A 343 8.10 -21.35 26.21
CA SER A 343 7.46 -20.99 27.49
C SER A 343 7.38 -19.47 27.75
N VAL A 344 8.27 -18.67 27.15
CA VAL A 344 8.24 -17.19 27.22
C VAL A 344 6.92 -16.57 26.73
N PHE A 345 6.14 -17.27 25.90
CA PHE A 345 4.84 -16.78 25.44
C PHE A 345 3.72 -16.95 26.49
N ARG A 346 3.90 -17.83 27.49
CA ARG A 346 2.87 -18.10 28.53
C ARG A 346 2.59 -16.91 29.43
N GLU A 347 3.59 -16.03 29.63
CA GLU A 347 3.42 -14.78 30.36
C GLU A 347 2.44 -13.80 29.70
N TRP A 348 2.19 -13.96 28.39
CA TRP A 348 1.26 -13.13 27.63
C TRP A 348 -0.18 -13.65 27.69
N ALA A 349 -0.35 -14.98 27.78
CA ALA A 349 -1.65 -15.64 27.90
C ALA A 349 -2.31 -15.38 29.27
N THR A 350 -1.51 -15.40 30.35
CA THR A 350 -1.96 -15.27 31.74
C THR A 350 -2.37 -13.85 32.15
N LYS A 351 -1.91 -12.81 31.45
CA LYS A 351 -2.22 -11.40 31.74
C LYS A 351 -3.57 -10.94 31.16
N SER A 352 -4.54 -11.84 31.05
CA SER A 352 -5.86 -11.56 30.47
C SER A 352 -6.96 -11.49 31.53
N ALA A 353 -6.61 -11.06 32.75
CA ALA A 353 -7.50 -11.00 33.90
C ALA A 353 -7.96 -9.57 34.17
#